data_AF-A0A7V9V5M6-F1
#
_entry.id   AF-A0A7V9V5M6-F1
#
_cell.length_a   1.000
_cell.length_b   1.000
_cell.length_c   1.000
_cell.angle_alpha   90.00
_cell.angle_beta   90.00
_cell.angle_gamma   90.00
#
_symmetry.space_group_name_H-M   'P 1'
#
loop_
_entity.id
_entity.type
_entity.pdbx_description
1 polymer ?
#
loop_
_entity_poly.entity_id
_entity_poly.type
_entity_poly.pdbx_seq_one_letter_code
_entity_poly.pdbx_strand_id
1 'polypeptide(L)'
;MFAGDSANKHASSVSHIKSLMEKTFTTQRTERSSLLFALITLALLIGGFVFFSRAQDGKDKSAPSTKVEDSGPAFTPSPNGEKPSDAELRAKLTPLQYQVTQKSGTESPFNNEYNGNHRAGIYVDIVSGEPLFSSLDKFESGTGWPSFTKPIAKENVVEKKDSMLGMTRTEIRSRQSDSHLGHVFDDGPAPTHLRYCMNSAALRFVPVEKLQEQGYGKYLPLFADKK
;
A
#
# COMPACT_ATOMS: atom_id res chain seq x y z
N MET A 1 -33.04 -46.81 -86.08
CA MET A 1 -32.11 -45.83 -85.47
C MET A 1 -32.93 -44.88 -84.60
N PHE A 2 -32.33 -44.38 -83.51
CA PHE A 2 -32.84 -43.35 -82.58
C PHE A 2 -33.79 -43.77 -81.45
N ALA A 3 -33.21 -44.35 -80.39
CA ALA A 3 -33.73 -44.20 -79.01
C ALA A 3 -32.59 -44.30 -77.97
N GLY A 4 -31.41 -43.72 -78.28
CA GLY A 4 -30.21 -43.81 -77.44
C GLY A 4 -29.61 -42.49 -76.97
N ASP A 5 -30.24 -41.35 -77.28
CA ASP A 5 -29.59 -40.03 -77.15
C ASP A 5 -30.28 -39.05 -76.19
N SER A 6 -31.42 -39.44 -75.60
CA SER A 6 -32.17 -38.56 -74.67
C SER A 6 -31.76 -38.76 -73.20
N ALA A 7 -31.48 -40.00 -72.79
CA ALA A 7 -31.10 -40.31 -71.40
C ALA A 7 -29.69 -39.80 -71.03
N ASN A 8 -28.76 -39.75 -71.99
CA ASN A 8 -27.36 -39.42 -71.71
C ASN A 8 -27.09 -37.90 -71.61
N LYS A 9 -27.88 -37.08 -72.31
CA LYS A 9 -27.80 -35.60 -72.23
C LYS A 9 -28.39 -35.05 -70.92
N HIS A 10 -29.40 -35.72 -70.36
CA HIS A 10 -29.98 -35.34 -69.06
C HIS A 10 -29.04 -35.64 -67.88
N ALA A 11 -28.34 -36.79 -67.90
CA ALA A 11 -27.41 -37.16 -66.83
C ALA A 11 -26.18 -36.23 -66.74
N SER A 12 -25.67 -35.75 -67.88
CA SER A 12 -24.51 -34.85 -67.96
C SER A 12 -24.82 -33.42 -67.47
N SER A 13 -26.02 -32.91 -67.73
CA SER A 13 -26.45 -31.57 -67.26
C SER A 13 -26.62 -31.52 -65.73
N VAL A 14 -27.20 -32.58 -65.15
CA VAL A 14 -27.43 -32.67 -63.70
C VAL A 14 -26.12 -32.82 -62.91
N SER A 15 -25.12 -33.53 -63.44
CA SER A 15 -23.81 -33.66 -62.78
C SER A 15 -23.00 -32.35 -62.82
N HIS A 16 -23.10 -31.59 -63.91
CA HIS A 16 -22.44 -30.29 -64.03
C HIS A 16 -23.04 -29.25 -63.08
N ILE A 17 -24.38 -29.23 -62.95
CA ILE A 17 -25.07 -28.33 -62.02
C ILE A 17 -24.75 -28.68 -60.56
N LYS A 18 -24.72 -29.98 -60.20
CA LYS A 18 -24.30 -30.41 -58.85
C LYS A 18 -22.88 -29.98 -58.50
N SER A 19 -21.95 -30.12 -59.45
CA SER A 19 -20.55 -29.70 -59.28
C SER A 19 -20.41 -28.18 -59.08
N LEU A 20 -21.17 -27.38 -59.82
CA LEU A 20 -21.17 -25.92 -59.68
C LEU A 20 -21.81 -25.48 -58.36
N MET A 21 -22.89 -26.13 -57.93
CA MET A 21 -23.50 -25.86 -56.64
C MET A 21 -22.56 -26.22 -55.49
N GLU A 22 -21.92 -27.40 -55.49
CA GLU A 22 -20.94 -27.78 -54.45
C GLU A 22 -19.75 -26.82 -54.36
N LYS A 23 -19.19 -26.39 -55.51
CA LYS A 23 -18.11 -25.40 -55.54
C LYS A 23 -18.54 -24.04 -54.98
N THR A 24 -19.77 -23.62 -55.28
CA THR A 24 -20.33 -22.36 -54.76
C THR A 24 -20.58 -22.44 -53.26
N PHE A 25 -21.17 -23.54 -52.77
CA PHE A 25 -21.44 -23.77 -51.35
C PHE A 25 -20.16 -23.91 -50.52
N THR A 26 -19.15 -24.60 -51.04
CA THR A 26 -17.85 -24.75 -50.36
C THR A 26 -17.12 -23.42 -50.27
N THR A 27 -17.03 -22.66 -51.37
CA THR A 27 -16.40 -21.32 -51.40
C THR A 27 -17.11 -20.34 -50.47
N GLN A 28 -18.45 -20.32 -50.46
CA GLN A 28 -19.24 -19.47 -49.58
C GLN A 28 -19.09 -19.86 -48.10
N ARG A 29 -18.89 -21.16 -47.80
CA ARG A 29 -18.65 -21.66 -46.45
C ARG A 29 -17.26 -21.29 -45.94
N THR A 30 -16.22 -21.36 -46.77
CA THR A 30 -14.87 -20.92 -46.40
C THR A 30 -14.82 -19.41 -46.19
N GLU A 31 -15.41 -18.60 -47.08
CA GLU A 31 -15.42 -17.13 -46.92
C GLU A 31 -16.18 -16.67 -45.67
N ARG A 32 -17.34 -17.27 -45.38
CA ARG A 32 -18.11 -16.98 -44.15
C ARG A 32 -17.35 -17.40 -42.89
N SER A 33 -16.61 -18.51 -42.94
CA SER A 33 -15.76 -18.93 -41.81
C SER A 33 -14.58 -17.99 -41.62
N SER A 34 -13.92 -17.55 -42.70
CA SER A 34 -12.80 -16.59 -42.65
C SER A 34 -13.25 -15.22 -42.15
N LEU A 35 -14.44 -14.75 -42.53
CA LEU A 35 -15.03 -13.51 -42.00
C LEU A 35 -15.38 -13.63 -40.52
N LEU A 36 -15.92 -14.77 -40.07
CA LEU A 36 -16.16 -14.99 -38.64
C LEU A 36 -14.86 -14.99 -37.83
N PHE A 37 -13.82 -15.68 -38.32
CA PHE A 37 -12.51 -15.68 -37.68
C PHE A 37 -11.88 -14.27 -37.65
N ALA A 38 -11.99 -13.50 -38.74
CA ALA A 38 -11.52 -12.12 -38.79
C ALA A 38 -12.29 -11.17 -37.84
N LEU A 39 -13.60 -11.36 -37.67
CA LEU A 39 -14.40 -10.58 -36.72
C LEU A 39 -14.09 -10.95 -35.27
N ILE A 40 -13.84 -12.24 -34.98
CA ILE A 40 -13.44 -12.69 -33.63
C ILE A 40 -12.05 -12.18 -33.27
N THR A 41 -11.07 -12.25 -34.19
CA THR A 41 -9.73 -11.72 -33.94
C THR A 41 -9.75 -10.20 -33.77
N LEU A 42 -10.54 -9.47 -34.57
CA LEU A 42 -10.72 -8.03 -34.39
C LEU A 42 -11.41 -7.70 -33.06
N ALA A 43 -12.44 -8.46 -32.65
CA ALA A 43 -13.09 -8.28 -31.35
C ALA A 43 -12.16 -8.58 -30.17
N LEU A 44 -11.29 -9.59 -30.28
CA LEU A 44 -10.27 -9.89 -29.27
C LEU A 44 -9.15 -8.84 -29.24
N LEU A 45 -8.77 -8.26 -30.39
CA LEU A 45 -7.81 -7.14 -30.44
C LEU A 45 -8.41 -5.87 -29.84
N ILE A 46 -9.67 -5.54 -30.13
CA ILE A 46 -10.36 -4.38 -29.56
C ILE A 46 -10.61 -4.60 -28.06
N GLY A 47 -11.11 -5.77 -27.66
CA GLY A 47 -11.33 -6.12 -26.25
C GLY A 47 -10.03 -6.18 -25.45
N GLY A 48 -8.96 -6.73 -26.04
CA GLY A 48 -7.60 -6.71 -25.50
C GLY A 48 -7.04 -5.29 -25.38
N PHE A 49 -7.25 -4.43 -26.38
CA PHE A 49 -6.84 -3.02 -26.34
C PHE A 49 -7.61 -2.22 -25.30
N VAL A 50 -8.92 -2.42 -25.13
CA VAL A 50 -9.73 -1.75 -24.10
C VAL A 50 -9.35 -2.26 -22.70
N PHE A 51 -9.09 -3.56 -22.54
CA PHE A 51 -8.63 -4.13 -21.28
C PHE A 51 -7.20 -3.69 -20.93
N PHE A 52 -6.31 -3.61 -21.92
CA PHE A 52 -4.95 -3.09 -21.76
C PHE A 52 -4.94 -1.58 -21.48
N SER A 53 -5.82 -0.80 -22.14
CA SER A 53 -5.99 0.63 -21.86
C SER A 53 -6.51 0.87 -20.44
N ARG A 54 -7.45 0.04 -19.95
CA ARG A 54 -7.88 0.07 -18.55
C ARG A 54 -6.80 -0.39 -17.56
N ALA A 55 -5.93 -1.32 -17.97
CA ALA A 55 -4.81 -1.77 -17.14
C ALA A 55 -3.66 -0.72 -17.07
N GLN A 56 -3.52 0.13 -18.09
CA GLN A 56 -2.61 1.29 -18.08
C GLN A 56 -3.19 2.50 -17.33
N ASP A 57 -4.51 2.72 -17.38
CA ASP A 57 -5.21 3.72 -16.54
C ASP A 57 -5.04 3.45 -15.02
N GLY A 58 -4.64 2.23 -14.65
CA GLY A 58 -4.30 1.83 -13.28
C GLY A 58 -2.80 1.89 -12.92
N LYS A 59 -1.90 2.24 -13.86
CA LYS A 59 -0.44 2.18 -13.66
C LYS A 59 0.32 3.50 -13.81
N ASP A 60 -0.35 4.60 -14.21
CA ASP A 60 0.22 5.96 -14.20
C ASP A 60 -0.39 6.86 -13.12
N LYS A 61 -0.64 6.27 -11.95
CA LYS A 61 -0.68 7.02 -10.69
C LYS A 61 0.52 6.62 -9.84
N SER A 62 1.72 6.83 -10.37
CA SER A 62 2.76 7.41 -9.53
C SER A 62 2.23 8.77 -9.09
N ALA A 63 1.46 8.76 -8.00
CA ALA A 63 1.10 9.98 -7.32
C ALA A 63 2.41 10.75 -7.12
N PRO A 64 2.48 12.02 -7.57
CA PRO A 64 3.61 12.86 -7.21
C PRO A 64 3.72 12.79 -5.69
N SER A 65 4.91 12.46 -5.19
CA SER A 65 5.31 12.66 -3.80
C SER A 65 4.59 13.90 -3.29
N THR A 66 3.48 13.69 -2.58
CA THR A 66 2.68 14.77 -2.06
C THR A 66 3.62 15.56 -1.20
N LYS A 67 3.76 16.84 -1.54
CA LYS A 67 4.44 17.81 -0.72
C LYS A 67 4.03 17.53 0.71
N VAL A 68 5.01 17.28 1.57
CA VAL A 68 4.81 17.14 3.01
C VAL A 68 4.38 18.51 3.50
N GLU A 69 3.10 18.82 3.31
CA GLU A 69 2.45 19.98 3.90
C GLU A 69 2.21 19.62 5.36
N ASP A 70 3.11 20.15 6.16
CA ASP A 70 3.06 20.36 7.61
C ASP A 70 1.73 21.00 8.01
N SER A 71 0.68 20.20 8.05
CA SER A 71 -0.71 20.64 8.19
C SER A 71 -1.47 19.85 9.25
N GLY A 72 -0.76 19.24 10.21
CA GLY A 72 -1.33 19.02 11.53
C GLY A 72 -1.15 20.31 12.34
N PRO A 73 -2.16 20.77 13.12
CA PRO A 73 -1.93 21.87 14.04
C PRO A 73 -0.70 21.51 14.87
N ALA A 74 0.26 22.43 14.98
CA ALA A 74 1.43 22.29 15.82
C ALA A 74 0.95 21.82 17.19
N PHE A 75 1.06 20.52 17.47
CA PHE A 75 0.66 19.99 18.77
C PHE A 75 1.74 20.46 19.72
N THR A 76 1.48 21.60 20.34
CA THR A 76 2.29 22.09 21.44
C THR A 76 2.10 21.10 22.58
N PRO A 77 3.19 20.54 23.12
CA PRO A 77 3.12 19.76 24.35
C PRO A 77 2.29 20.52 25.37
N SER A 78 1.46 19.81 26.14
CA SER A 78 0.78 20.41 27.29
C SER A 78 1.80 21.19 28.11
N PRO A 79 1.58 22.48 28.44
CA PRO A 79 2.58 23.32 29.11
C PRO A 79 3.13 22.72 30.41
N ASN A 80 2.36 21.83 31.03
CA ASN A 80 2.69 21.20 32.31
C ASN A 80 3.13 19.72 32.16
N GLY A 81 3.25 19.20 30.93
CA GLY A 81 3.58 17.80 30.68
C GLY A 81 2.44 16.81 31.00
N GLU A 82 1.23 17.30 31.27
CA GLU A 82 0.07 16.48 31.58
C GLU A 82 -0.62 15.98 30.30
N LYS A 83 -1.06 14.72 30.32
CA LYS A 83 -1.87 14.11 29.25
C LYS A 83 -3.16 14.94 29.03
N PRO A 84 -3.49 15.34 27.79
CA PRO A 84 -4.76 16.03 27.51
C PRO A 84 -5.98 15.20 27.91
N SER A 85 -7.10 15.86 28.18
CA SER A 85 -8.36 15.18 28.51
C SER A 85 -8.91 14.36 27.34
N ASP A 86 -9.75 13.36 27.62
CA ASP A 86 -10.38 12.51 26.60
C ASP A 86 -11.13 13.33 25.53
N ALA A 87 -11.82 14.40 25.96
CA ALA A 87 -12.54 15.31 25.06
C ALA A 87 -11.59 16.07 24.12
N GLU A 88 -10.47 16.59 24.64
CA GLU A 88 -9.45 17.25 23.83
C GLU A 88 -8.78 16.28 22.85
N LEU A 89 -8.49 15.05 23.30
CA LEU A 89 -7.91 14.02 22.44
C LEU A 89 -8.84 13.66 21.28
N ARG A 90 -10.14 13.51 21.52
CA ARG A 90 -11.13 13.25 20.46
C ARG A 90 -11.30 14.41 19.49
N ALA A 91 -11.09 15.64 19.95
CA ALA A 91 -11.16 16.83 19.10
C ALA A 91 -9.89 17.01 18.24
N LYS A 92 -8.72 16.64 18.76
CA LYS A 92 -7.41 16.86 18.10
C LYS A 92 -6.96 15.68 17.23
N LEU A 93 -7.25 14.45 17.63
CA LEU A 93 -6.79 13.25 16.94
C LEU A 93 -7.78 12.78 15.89
N THR A 94 -7.28 12.19 14.82
CA THR A 94 -8.13 11.43 13.91
C THR A 94 -8.72 10.20 14.63
N PRO A 95 -9.84 9.63 14.15
CA PRO A 95 -10.42 8.44 14.76
C PRO A 95 -9.42 7.28 14.90
N LEU A 96 -8.56 7.06 13.89
CA LEU A 96 -7.53 6.03 13.92
C LEU A 96 -6.44 6.33 14.96
N GLN A 97 -5.92 7.56 14.99
CA GLN A 97 -4.91 7.98 15.97
C GLN A 97 -5.44 7.82 17.39
N TYR A 98 -6.69 8.22 17.65
CA TYR A 98 -7.34 8.04 18.94
C TYR A 98 -7.53 6.56 19.29
N GLN A 99 -7.99 5.74 18.34
CA GLN A 99 -8.18 4.31 18.54
C GLN A 99 -6.85 3.60 18.86
N VAL A 100 -5.80 3.91 18.11
CA VAL A 100 -4.46 3.35 18.35
C VAL A 100 -3.95 3.81 19.72
N THR A 101 -3.76 5.12 19.91
CA THR A 101 -3.07 5.65 21.10
C THR A 101 -3.84 5.44 22.40
N GLN A 102 -5.18 5.58 22.40
CA GLN A 102 -5.99 5.59 23.62
C GLN A 102 -6.71 4.26 23.89
N LYS A 103 -6.97 3.46 22.85
CA LYS A 103 -7.71 2.18 22.96
C LYS A 103 -6.85 0.97 22.61
N SER A 104 -5.53 1.14 22.47
CA SER A 104 -4.57 0.08 22.14
C SER A 104 -4.94 -0.65 20.85
N GLY A 105 -5.49 0.10 19.89
CA GLY A 105 -5.76 -0.40 18.55
C GLY A 105 -4.46 -0.60 17.76
N THR A 106 -4.56 -1.30 16.63
CA THR A 106 -3.45 -1.50 15.70
C THR A 106 -3.91 -1.11 14.31
N GLU A 107 -3.15 -0.26 13.62
CA GLU A 107 -3.44 0.15 12.25
C GLU A 107 -3.17 -0.97 11.24
N SER A 108 -3.72 -0.87 10.04
CA SER A 108 -3.50 -1.86 8.99
C SER A 108 -2.02 -1.91 8.55
N PRO A 109 -1.46 -3.11 8.31
CA PRO A 109 -0.10 -3.23 7.77
C PRO A 109 -0.02 -2.67 6.35
N PHE A 110 1.15 -2.14 5.99
CA PHE A 110 1.53 -1.57 4.68
C PHE A 110 0.75 -0.32 4.24
N ASN A 111 -0.47 -0.12 4.73
CA ASN A 111 -1.30 1.05 4.44
C ASN A 111 -1.24 2.06 5.59
N ASN A 112 -0.06 2.61 5.84
CA ASN A 112 0.19 3.62 6.85
C ASN A 112 1.32 4.57 6.43
N GLU A 113 1.38 5.73 7.09
CA GLU A 113 2.20 6.86 6.65
C GLU A 113 3.71 6.60 6.73
N TYR A 114 4.17 5.84 7.73
CA TYR A 114 5.59 5.78 8.06
C TYR A 114 6.27 4.44 7.80
N ASN A 115 5.55 3.39 7.37
CA ASN A 115 6.18 2.13 6.97
C ASN A 115 7.28 2.35 5.93
N GLY A 116 6.98 3.06 4.83
CA GLY A 116 7.94 3.36 3.75
C GLY A 116 8.71 4.69 3.90
N ASN A 117 8.69 5.33 5.07
CA ASN A 117 9.41 6.59 5.25
C ASN A 117 10.90 6.34 5.51
N HIS A 118 11.77 7.03 4.76
CA HIS A 118 13.23 6.96 4.86
C HIS A 118 13.90 8.33 5.08
N ARG A 119 13.11 9.39 5.30
CA ARG A 119 13.65 10.74 5.51
C ARG A 119 14.43 10.79 6.82
N ALA A 120 15.49 11.60 6.85
CA ALA A 120 16.22 11.87 8.08
C ALA A 120 15.37 12.71 9.04
N GLY A 121 15.22 12.28 10.28
CA GLY A 121 14.46 12.98 11.30
C GLY A 121 14.16 12.13 12.53
N ILE A 122 13.27 12.61 13.38
CA ILE A 122 12.80 11.87 14.56
C ILE A 122 11.29 11.62 14.47
N TYR A 123 10.84 10.60 15.17
CA TYR A 123 9.43 10.31 15.39
C TYR A 123 9.09 10.67 16.82
N VAL A 124 8.11 11.54 16.99
CA VAL A 124 7.61 11.98 18.28
C VAL A 124 6.23 11.40 18.54
N ASP A 125 5.84 11.27 19.80
CA ASP A 125 4.47 10.93 20.20
C ASP A 125 3.50 11.96 19.64
N ILE A 126 2.49 11.51 18.91
CA ILE A 126 1.48 12.39 18.34
C ILE A 126 0.65 13.13 19.40
N VAL A 127 0.59 12.61 20.62
CA VAL A 127 -0.21 13.14 21.73
C VAL A 127 0.56 14.06 22.67
N SER A 128 1.88 13.90 22.82
CA SER A 128 2.67 14.74 23.73
C SER A 128 3.76 15.55 23.03
N GLY A 129 4.19 15.15 21.84
CA GLY A 129 5.43 15.62 21.23
C GLY A 129 6.69 15.03 21.87
N GLU A 130 6.57 14.08 22.82
CA GLU A 130 7.73 13.40 23.39
C GLU A 130 8.54 12.69 22.29
N PRO A 131 9.86 12.90 22.18
CA PRO A 131 10.69 12.20 21.20
C PRO A 131 10.78 10.71 21.50
N LEU A 132 10.42 9.85 20.55
CA LEU A 132 10.34 8.41 20.77
C LEU A 132 11.41 7.62 20.00
N PHE A 133 11.59 7.90 18.71
CA PHE A 133 12.49 7.14 17.84
C PHE A 133 13.26 8.05 16.88
N SER A 134 14.44 7.60 16.45
CA SER A 134 15.24 8.24 15.40
C SER A 134 15.09 7.48 14.09
N SER A 135 15.08 8.18 12.96
CA SER A 135 15.16 7.54 11.63
C SER A 135 16.46 6.75 11.43
N LEU A 136 17.52 7.04 12.21
CA LEU A 136 18.79 6.31 12.17
C LEU A 136 18.67 4.87 12.69
N ASP A 137 17.67 4.63 13.54
CA ASP A 137 17.38 3.32 14.12
C ASP A 137 16.20 2.64 13.41
N LYS A 138 15.58 3.30 12.42
CA LYS A 138 14.53 2.72 11.59
C LYS A 138 15.15 1.75 10.57
N PHE A 139 14.49 0.61 10.36
CA PHE A 139 14.89 -0.36 9.34
C PHE A 139 13.68 -1.01 8.65
N GLU A 140 13.95 -1.64 7.51
CA GLU A 140 12.93 -2.35 6.73
C GLU A 140 12.72 -3.77 7.27
N SER A 141 11.67 -3.95 8.08
CA SER A 141 11.34 -5.24 8.67
C SER A 141 10.49 -6.13 7.78
N GLY A 142 9.84 -5.57 6.75
CA GLY A 142 8.86 -6.28 5.92
C GLY A 142 7.54 -6.61 6.63
N THR A 143 7.34 -6.17 7.89
CA THR A 143 6.11 -6.46 8.65
C THR A 143 4.93 -5.58 8.27
N GLY A 144 5.18 -4.44 7.61
CA GLY A 144 4.16 -3.49 7.21
C GLY A 144 3.95 -2.33 8.19
N TRP A 145 4.72 -2.24 9.27
CA TRP A 145 4.71 -1.13 10.22
C TRP A 145 6.13 -0.53 10.39
N PRO A 146 6.26 0.78 10.67
CA PRO A 146 7.56 1.38 10.96
C PRO A 146 8.25 0.64 12.12
N SER A 147 9.46 0.16 11.86
CA SER A 147 10.20 -0.71 12.76
C SER A 147 11.53 -0.08 13.13
N PHE A 148 11.86 -0.10 14.42
CA PHE A 148 13.07 0.50 14.97
C PHE A 148 13.86 -0.51 15.80
N THR A 149 15.19 -0.34 15.88
CA THR A 149 16.05 -1.22 16.68
C THR A 149 16.12 -0.83 18.16
N LYS A 150 15.84 0.45 18.47
CA LYS A 150 15.80 1.02 19.82
C LYS A 150 15.03 2.35 19.85
N PRO A 151 14.51 2.78 21.02
CA PRO A 151 14.03 4.14 21.23
C PRO A 151 15.19 5.14 21.22
N ILE A 152 14.88 6.42 20.95
CA ILE A 152 15.85 7.52 20.99
C ILE A 152 16.40 7.74 22.40
N ALA A 153 15.58 7.48 23.42
CA ALA A 153 15.91 7.49 24.83
C ALA A 153 15.05 6.44 25.54
N LYS A 154 15.66 5.55 26.34
CA LYS A 154 14.93 4.44 26.99
C LYS A 154 13.88 4.93 27.98
N GLU A 155 14.16 6.06 28.62
CA GLU A 155 13.30 6.70 29.60
C GLU A 155 12.00 7.27 29.03
N ASN A 156 11.90 7.47 27.71
CA ASN A 156 10.72 8.03 27.04
C ASN A 156 9.67 6.96 26.68
N VAL A 157 10.00 5.67 26.87
CA VAL A 157 9.09 4.56 26.61
C VAL A 157 8.90 3.71 27.87
N VAL A 158 7.73 3.08 27.96
CA VAL A 158 7.37 2.14 29.03
C VAL A 158 7.07 0.79 28.40
N GLU A 159 7.71 -0.25 28.91
CA GLU A 159 7.43 -1.63 28.57
C GLU A 159 6.34 -2.17 29.50
N LYS A 160 5.29 -2.74 28.91
CA LYS A 160 4.18 -3.34 29.65
C LYS A 160 3.91 -4.74 29.12
N LYS A 161 3.72 -5.69 30.03
CA LYS A 161 3.37 -7.05 29.65
C LYS A 161 1.95 -7.06 29.05
N ASP A 162 1.82 -7.58 27.84
CA ASP A 162 0.56 -7.77 27.14
C ASP A 162 0.31 -9.28 26.96
N SER A 163 -0.77 -9.77 27.54
CA SER A 163 -1.22 -11.16 27.43
C SER A 163 -2.53 -11.30 26.65
N MET A 164 -2.90 -10.29 25.86
CA MET A 164 -4.08 -10.35 25.00
C MET A 164 -3.88 -11.32 23.84
N LEU A 165 -4.99 -11.84 23.31
CA LEU A 165 -5.03 -12.76 22.16
C LEU A 165 -4.24 -14.06 22.34
N GLY A 166 -4.02 -14.50 23.60
CA GLY A 166 -3.35 -15.76 23.90
C GLY A 166 -1.84 -15.78 23.63
N MET A 167 -1.25 -14.63 23.29
CA MET A 167 0.19 -14.44 23.10
C MET A 167 0.76 -13.61 24.25
N THR A 168 2.01 -13.87 24.65
CA THR A 168 2.74 -12.97 25.55
C THR A 168 3.61 -12.06 24.70
N ARG A 169 3.29 -10.77 24.67
CA ARG A 169 4.06 -9.72 23.97
C ARG A 169 4.44 -8.63 24.97
N THR A 170 5.41 -7.80 24.60
CA THR A 170 5.76 -6.60 25.36
C THR A 170 5.20 -5.39 24.62
N GLU A 171 4.15 -4.80 25.18
CA GLU A 171 3.58 -3.54 24.73
C GLU A 171 4.55 -2.39 25.02
N ILE A 172 4.65 -1.46 24.07
CA ILE A 172 5.41 -0.22 24.20
C ILE A 172 4.43 0.95 24.25
N ARG A 173 4.57 1.78 25.29
CA ARG A 173 3.78 3.00 25.51
C ARG A 173 4.70 4.21 25.68
N SER A 174 4.24 5.41 25.31
CA SER A 174 5.00 6.64 25.60
C SER A 174 4.92 6.97 27.08
N ARG A 175 6.00 7.53 27.65
CA ARG A 175 6.06 7.84 29.08
C ARG A 175 5.12 8.98 29.45
N GLN A 176 5.14 10.08 28.69
CA GLN A 176 4.45 11.31 29.08
C GLN A 176 2.93 11.23 28.98
N SER A 177 2.41 10.62 27.91
CA SER A 177 0.97 10.61 27.64
C SER A 177 0.33 9.23 27.78
N ASP A 178 1.11 8.19 28.11
CA ASP A 178 0.65 6.81 28.13
C ASP A 178 -0.08 6.44 26.81
N SER A 179 0.47 6.85 25.66
CA SER A 179 -0.06 6.45 24.35
C SER A 179 0.40 5.04 24.03
N HIS A 180 -0.51 4.16 23.60
CA HIS A 180 -0.12 2.89 22.98
C HIS A 180 0.63 3.18 21.67
N LEU A 181 1.86 2.68 21.56
CA LEU A 181 2.70 2.86 20.38
C LEU A 181 2.73 1.59 19.53
N GLY A 182 2.86 0.43 20.17
CA GLY A 182 2.91 -0.88 19.50
C GLY A 182 3.56 -1.91 20.41
N HIS A 183 4.40 -2.77 19.85
CA HIS A 183 5.06 -3.87 20.58
C HIS A 183 6.54 -3.99 20.23
N VAL A 184 7.32 -4.54 21.15
CA VAL A 184 8.71 -4.95 20.91
C VAL A 184 8.83 -6.47 20.84
N PHE A 185 9.65 -6.94 19.91
CA PHE A 185 9.94 -8.34 19.64
C PHE A 185 11.45 -8.60 19.62
N ASP A 186 11.88 -9.85 19.81
CA ASP A 186 13.27 -10.32 19.84
C ASP A 186 13.76 -10.85 18.48
N ASP A 187 13.10 -10.46 17.39
CA ASP A 187 13.37 -10.85 16.01
C ASP A 187 14.02 -9.72 15.18
N GLY A 188 14.64 -8.74 15.84
CA GLY A 188 15.28 -7.60 15.20
C GLY A 188 16.69 -7.90 14.66
N PRO A 189 17.28 -6.99 13.88
CA PRO A 189 18.65 -7.11 13.42
C PRO A 189 19.65 -6.93 14.58
N ALA A 190 20.88 -7.42 14.36
CA ALA A 190 22.00 -7.08 15.23
C ALA A 190 22.23 -5.55 15.25
N PRO A 191 22.75 -4.98 16.35
CA PRO A 191 23.27 -5.66 17.55
C PRO A 191 22.23 -5.85 18.66
N THR A 192 21.08 -5.19 18.59
CA THR A 192 20.10 -5.25 19.70
C THR A 192 19.25 -6.51 19.65
N HIS A 193 19.06 -7.08 18.46
CA HIS A 193 18.10 -8.15 18.21
C HIS A 193 16.65 -7.76 18.57
N LEU A 194 16.39 -6.46 18.75
CA LEU A 194 15.07 -5.95 19.10
C LEU A 194 14.41 -5.30 17.89
N ARG A 195 13.11 -5.54 17.74
CA ARG A 195 12.26 -4.87 16.76
C ARG A 195 11.11 -4.18 17.48
N TYR A 196 11.22 -2.86 17.60
CA TYR A 196 10.14 -1.98 18.03
C TYR A 196 9.22 -1.75 16.83
N CYS A 197 8.11 -2.49 16.76
CA CYS A 197 7.10 -2.44 15.71
C CYS A 197 5.97 -1.49 16.10
N MET A 198 6.02 -0.26 15.61
CA MET A 198 5.17 0.84 16.07
C MET A 198 4.07 1.17 15.06
N ASN A 199 2.95 1.70 15.53
CA ASN A 199 1.90 2.25 14.66
C ASN A 199 2.29 3.67 14.21
N SER A 200 2.19 3.94 12.92
CA SER A 200 2.36 5.29 12.36
C SER A 200 1.35 6.27 12.95
N ALA A 201 0.10 5.83 13.17
CA ALA A 201 -0.95 6.62 13.80
C ALA A 201 -0.65 7.03 15.26
N ALA A 202 0.37 6.47 15.90
CA ALA A 202 0.83 6.92 17.21
C ALA A 202 2.01 7.92 17.13
N LEU A 203 2.55 8.14 15.94
CA LEU A 203 3.78 8.90 15.71
C LEU A 203 3.48 10.15 14.89
N ARG A 204 4.35 11.14 15.01
CA ARG A 204 4.48 12.28 14.10
C ARG A 204 5.93 12.42 13.71
N PHE A 205 6.20 12.53 12.42
CA PHE A 205 7.58 12.68 11.93
C PHE A 205 8.00 14.15 11.92
N VAL A 206 9.19 14.44 12.46
CA VAL A 206 9.85 15.75 12.40
C VAL A 206 11.14 15.61 11.62
N PRO A 207 11.25 16.17 10.41
CA PRO A 207 12.45 16.05 9.61
C PRO A 207 13.60 16.89 10.18
N VAL A 208 14.85 16.52 9.87
CA VAL A 208 16.05 17.18 10.41
C VAL A 208 16.01 18.69 10.22
N GLU A 209 15.61 19.16 9.04
CA GLU A 209 15.51 20.58 8.70
C GLU A 209 14.53 21.37 9.58
N LYS A 210 13.60 20.70 10.29
CA LYS A 210 12.62 21.31 11.19
C LYS A 210 12.89 21.07 12.68
N LEU A 211 13.95 20.33 13.04
CA LEU A 211 14.21 20.00 14.45
C LEU A 211 14.43 21.25 15.30
N GLN A 212 15.24 22.21 14.83
CA GLN A 212 15.50 23.44 15.58
C GLN A 212 14.22 24.26 15.77
N GLU A 213 13.48 24.47 14.69
CA GLU A 213 12.26 25.28 14.65
C GLU A 213 11.18 24.71 15.58
N GLN A 214 11.04 23.38 15.61
CA GLN A 214 10.02 22.71 16.43
C GLN A 214 10.47 22.38 17.85
N GLY A 215 11.61 22.92 18.33
CA GLY A 215 12.08 22.75 19.72
C GLY A 215 12.82 21.44 20.00
N TYR A 216 13.18 20.69 18.96
CA TYR A 216 13.94 19.43 19.03
C TYR A 216 15.41 19.60 18.69
N GLY A 217 15.94 20.83 18.73
CA GLY A 217 17.32 21.17 18.35
C GLY A 217 18.40 20.34 19.05
N LYS A 218 18.13 19.85 20.26
CA LYS A 218 19.05 18.96 21.00
C LYS A 218 19.36 17.63 20.29
N TYR A 219 18.54 17.23 19.31
CA TYR A 219 18.76 16.01 18.52
C TYR A 219 19.46 16.24 17.19
N LEU A 220 19.72 17.49 16.78
CA LEU A 220 20.50 17.79 15.57
C LEU A 220 21.87 17.08 15.53
N PRO A 221 22.63 16.98 16.63
CA PRO A 221 23.93 16.29 16.61
C PRO A 221 23.86 14.83 16.20
N LEU A 222 22.71 14.14 16.37
CA LEU A 222 22.55 12.75 15.91
C LEU A 222 22.76 12.61 14.40
N PHE A 223 22.50 13.67 13.63
CA PHE A 223 22.52 13.67 12.17
C PHE A 223 23.73 14.40 11.58
N ALA A 224 24.65 14.93 12.42
CA ALA A 224 25.77 15.75 11.97
C ALA A 224 26.84 14.97 11.20
N ASP A 225 27.04 13.69 11.52
CA ASP A 225 28.14 12.86 11.01
C ASP A 225 27.76 12.05 9.74
N LYS A 226 26.63 12.38 9.11
CA LYS A 226 26.08 11.66 7.94
C LYS A 226 26.10 12.52 6.67
N LYS A 227 27.19 13.27 6.44
CA LYS A 227 27.48 13.89 5.13
C LYS A 227 28.07 12.88 4.15
#